data_AF-A0A520M1J2-F1
#
_entry.id   AF-A0A520M1J2-F1
#
_cell.length_a   1.000
_cell.length_b   1.000
_cell.length_c   1.000
_cell.angle_alpha   90.00
_cell.angle_beta   90.00
_cell.angle_gamma   90.00
#
_symmetry.space_group_name_H-M   'P 1'
#
loop_
_entity.id
_entity.type
_entity.pdbx_description
1 polymer ?
#
loop_
_entity_poly.entity_id
_entity_poly.type
_entity_poly.pdbx_seq_one_letter_code
_entity_poly.pdbx_strand_id
1 'polypeptide(L)'
;MQLLPIDDAPFGVLALGVDCASIDKALIRAVRGALHFDQIVVFPDQGHLTPQQEVAFHRALYPEGTSVWRDQRENPWERYKVDQGNKAGTYQIPSEPGVLVLGKGEIDHYGLKVMLGGDRAAYGGTSGSQVLGGGTMQWHIDGTFYDHAPGRYTQMRCIEAPAGKGHWLDYLGDGNPLWCPAGATAFASGRTAYNLMTDEVRERCLNTTVHYLPRPFEMTFSLANTQNGLRVIDPESEARYESGNETPGLAFTDPAAQVYPLVWTCPDTGRQALMAQPRCLGFLGTQQSARPEYYGITASRRLVETWMLPAVSSDQVYIHAWQAGDLVIWHNRSVWHSATGQLAPEDRRLMHLTAFNAGEAPACIQDSGPAAL
;
A
#
# COMPACT_ATOMS: atom_id res chain seq x y z
N MET A 1 2.10 -25.50 -11.41
CA MET A 1 2.06 -24.56 -10.27
C MET A 1 1.81 -25.33 -8.99
N GLN A 2 2.74 -25.21 -8.04
CA GLN A 2 2.57 -25.66 -6.67
C GLN A 2 2.51 -24.40 -5.78
N LEU A 3 1.49 -24.33 -4.92
CA LEU A 3 1.38 -23.27 -3.93
C LEU A 3 1.86 -23.80 -2.58
N LEU A 4 2.84 -23.13 -1.98
CA LEU A 4 3.37 -23.45 -0.66
C LEU A 4 3.23 -22.22 0.25
N PRO A 5 2.85 -22.36 1.52
CA PRO A 5 2.99 -21.26 2.48
C PRO A 5 4.41 -20.70 2.46
N ILE A 6 4.54 -19.38 2.64
CA ILE A 6 5.86 -18.77 2.83
C ILE A 6 6.33 -19.11 4.24
N ASP A 7 7.54 -19.64 4.36
CA ASP A 7 8.14 -20.00 5.65
C ASP A 7 8.21 -18.77 6.58
N ASP A 8 7.87 -18.99 7.85
CA ASP A 8 7.85 -17.96 8.92
C ASP A 8 6.99 -16.72 8.61
N ALA A 9 6.06 -16.80 7.64
CA ALA A 9 5.12 -15.74 7.32
C ALA A 9 3.72 -16.04 7.85
N PRO A 10 3.01 -15.06 8.44
CA PRO A 10 1.64 -15.27 8.93
C PRO A 10 0.61 -15.44 7.79
N PHE A 11 0.95 -15.05 6.57
CA PHE A 11 0.12 -15.20 5.37
C PHE A 11 0.97 -15.11 4.10
N GLY A 12 0.39 -15.50 2.96
CA GLY A 12 1.02 -15.49 1.65
C GLY A 12 1.58 -16.86 1.23
N VAL A 13 1.77 -17.03 -0.07
CA VAL A 13 2.23 -18.28 -0.67
C VAL A 13 3.32 -18.08 -1.74
N LEU A 14 4.21 -19.05 -1.87
CA LEU A 14 5.12 -19.23 -2.99
C LEU A 14 4.41 -19.99 -4.11
N ALA A 15 4.51 -19.50 -5.34
CA ALA A 15 4.04 -20.18 -6.55
C ALA A 15 5.22 -20.76 -7.34
N LEU A 16 5.50 -22.04 -7.11
CA LEU A 16 6.61 -22.75 -7.75
C LEU A 16 6.20 -23.41 -9.08
N GLY A 17 7.17 -23.55 -9.99
CA GLY A 17 6.97 -24.19 -11.29
C GLY A 17 6.00 -23.42 -12.18
N VAL A 18 6.13 -22.09 -12.20
CA VAL A 18 5.35 -21.17 -13.04
C VAL A 18 6.31 -20.25 -13.77
N ASP A 19 6.11 -20.11 -15.08
CA ASP A 19 6.71 -19.05 -15.87
C ASP A 19 5.63 -18.01 -16.17
N CYS A 20 5.79 -16.81 -15.61
CA CYS A 20 4.86 -15.70 -15.80
C CYS A 20 4.78 -15.22 -17.27
N ALA A 21 5.81 -15.48 -18.10
CA ALA A 21 5.81 -15.12 -19.52
C ALA A 21 4.85 -15.94 -20.37
N SER A 22 4.53 -17.17 -19.93
CA SER A 22 3.75 -18.14 -20.70
C SER A 22 2.61 -18.76 -19.90
N ILE A 23 2.17 -18.11 -18.83
CA ILE A 23 1.11 -18.63 -17.96
C ILE A 23 -0.23 -18.75 -18.70
N ASP A 24 -0.92 -19.86 -18.50
CA ASP A 24 -2.22 -20.10 -19.12
C ASP A 24 -3.41 -19.52 -18.30
N LYS A 25 -4.60 -19.53 -18.90
CA LYS A 25 -5.82 -19.02 -18.27
C LYS A 25 -6.24 -19.78 -17.00
N ALA A 26 -5.93 -21.07 -16.90
CA ALA A 26 -6.30 -21.87 -15.74
C ALA A 26 -5.42 -21.50 -14.54
N LEU A 27 -4.12 -21.35 -14.76
CA LEU A 27 -3.17 -20.89 -13.76
C LEU A 27 -3.44 -19.44 -13.35
N ILE A 28 -3.79 -18.54 -14.28
CA ILE A 28 -4.23 -17.17 -13.95
C ILE A 28 -5.40 -17.16 -12.96
N ARG A 29 -6.42 -18.02 -13.17
CA ARG A 29 -7.54 -18.15 -12.21
C ARG A 29 -7.08 -18.67 -10.86
N ALA A 30 -6.17 -19.64 -10.84
CA ALA A 30 -5.62 -20.19 -9.61
C ALA A 30 -4.79 -19.14 -8.83
N VAL A 31 -4.01 -18.32 -9.52
CA VAL A 31 -3.27 -17.19 -8.91
C VAL A 31 -4.23 -16.14 -8.35
N ARG A 32 -5.29 -15.77 -9.07
CA ARG A 32 -6.35 -14.87 -8.54
C ARG A 32 -6.98 -15.44 -7.27
N GLY A 33 -7.27 -16.75 -7.27
CA GLY A 33 -7.73 -17.46 -6.07
C GLY A 33 -6.76 -17.32 -4.91
N ALA A 34 -5.48 -17.62 -5.12
CA ALA A 34 -4.44 -17.47 -4.11
C ALA A 34 -4.30 -16.01 -3.60
N LEU A 35 -4.33 -15.02 -4.50
CA LEU A 35 -4.34 -13.60 -4.10
C LEU A 35 -5.55 -13.26 -3.22
N HIS A 36 -6.71 -13.84 -3.50
CA HIS A 36 -7.90 -13.61 -2.70
C HIS A 36 -7.93 -14.41 -1.40
N PHE A 37 -7.32 -15.58 -1.31
CA PHE A 37 -7.28 -16.37 -0.08
C PHE A 37 -6.08 -16.02 0.80
N ASP A 38 -4.89 -16.04 0.21
CA ASP A 38 -3.58 -15.92 0.86
C ASP A 38 -3.01 -14.50 0.82
N GLN A 39 -3.67 -13.57 0.10
CA GLN A 39 -3.37 -12.13 0.03
C GLN A 39 -2.08 -11.76 -0.72
N ILE A 40 -1.06 -12.61 -0.71
CA ILE A 40 0.23 -12.40 -1.37
C ILE A 40 0.65 -13.69 -2.10
N VAL A 41 1.16 -13.53 -3.32
CA VAL A 41 1.77 -14.62 -4.10
C VAL A 41 3.16 -14.18 -4.55
N VAL A 42 4.16 -14.99 -4.22
CA VAL A 42 5.56 -14.78 -4.61
C VAL A 42 5.93 -15.79 -5.71
N PHE A 43 6.43 -15.29 -6.83
CA PHE A 43 6.93 -16.06 -7.96
C PHE A 43 8.45 -15.90 -8.00
N PRO A 44 9.23 -16.89 -7.55
CA PRO A 44 10.69 -16.83 -7.64
C PRO A 44 11.17 -16.97 -9.09
N ASP A 45 12.42 -16.59 -9.32
CA ASP A 45 13.16 -16.85 -10.58
C ASP A 45 12.54 -16.26 -11.86
N GLN A 46 11.80 -15.16 -11.77
CA GLN A 46 11.20 -14.46 -12.91
C GLN A 46 12.12 -13.38 -13.50
N GLY A 47 13.44 -13.56 -13.41
CA GLY A 47 14.45 -12.61 -13.87
C GLY A 47 14.42 -12.38 -15.39
N HIS A 48 13.98 -13.38 -16.16
CA HIS A 48 13.95 -13.38 -17.62
C HIS A 48 12.83 -12.53 -18.23
N LEU A 49 11.84 -12.09 -17.43
CA LEU A 49 10.72 -11.32 -17.95
C LEU A 49 11.18 -10.00 -18.56
N THR A 50 10.68 -9.72 -19.77
CA THR A 50 10.70 -8.38 -20.35
C THR A 50 9.61 -7.49 -19.71
N PRO A 51 9.75 -6.15 -19.78
CA PRO A 51 8.70 -5.24 -19.32
C PRO A 51 7.32 -5.54 -19.93
N GLN A 52 7.27 -5.88 -21.22
CA GLN A 52 6.02 -6.21 -21.91
C GLN A 52 5.39 -7.49 -21.36
N GLN A 53 6.19 -8.50 -21.02
CA GLN A 53 5.70 -9.74 -20.40
C GLN A 53 5.21 -9.50 -18.98
N GLU A 54 5.86 -8.64 -18.20
CA GLU A 54 5.37 -8.25 -16.86
C GLU A 54 4.00 -7.60 -16.91
N VAL A 55 3.82 -6.65 -17.83
CA VAL A 55 2.54 -5.95 -18.02
C VAL A 55 1.48 -6.92 -18.55
N ALA A 56 1.83 -7.78 -19.50
CA ALA A 56 0.92 -8.80 -20.03
C ALA A 56 0.46 -9.76 -18.92
N PHE A 57 1.37 -10.21 -18.05
CA PHE A 57 1.04 -11.07 -16.90
C PHE A 57 0.11 -10.37 -15.92
N HIS A 58 0.43 -9.13 -15.53
CA HIS A 58 -0.42 -8.35 -14.63
C HIS A 58 -1.82 -8.11 -15.23
N ARG A 59 -1.89 -7.76 -16.52
CA ARG A 59 -3.16 -7.55 -17.24
C ARG A 59 -3.97 -8.84 -17.39
N ALA A 60 -3.32 -10.00 -17.47
CA ALA A 60 -4.03 -11.29 -17.47
C ALA A 60 -4.70 -11.57 -16.11
N LEU A 61 -4.07 -11.17 -15.00
CA LEU A 61 -4.64 -11.26 -13.65
C LEU A 61 -5.73 -10.20 -13.42
N TYR A 62 -5.51 -8.99 -13.93
CA TYR A 62 -6.36 -7.81 -13.70
C TYR A 62 -6.78 -7.13 -15.01
N PRO A 63 -7.60 -7.79 -15.84
CA PRO A 63 -8.10 -7.20 -17.07
C PRO A 63 -9.00 -5.97 -16.82
N GLU A 64 -9.59 -5.86 -15.63
CA GLU A 64 -10.49 -4.78 -15.23
C GLU A 64 -9.77 -3.47 -14.81
N GLY A 65 -8.43 -3.50 -14.68
CA GLY A 65 -7.65 -2.30 -14.40
C GLY A 65 -7.80 -1.26 -15.51
N THR A 66 -7.89 0.02 -15.16
CA THR A 66 -8.17 1.08 -16.14
C THR A 66 -6.87 1.69 -16.68
N SER A 67 -6.36 2.73 -16.01
CA SER A 67 -5.14 3.45 -16.36
C SER A 67 -3.97 3.06 -15.44
N VAL A 68 -2.74 3.34 -15.87
CA VAL A 68 -1.55 3.15 -15.03
C VAL A 68 -1.65 4.09 -13.84
N TRP A 69 -1.50 3.56 -12.62
CA TRP A 69 -1.78 4.30 -11.38
C TRP A 69 -0.99 5.62 -11.26
N ARG A 70 0.31 5.57 -11.53
CA ARG A 70 1.23 6.72 -11.46
C ARG A 70 1.80 7.04 -12.83
N ASP A 71 0.93 7.13 -13.84
CA ASP A 71 1.36 7.54 -15.18
C ASP A 71 1.92 8.96 -15.16
N GLN A 72 3.17 9.13 -15.61
CA GLN A 72 3.89 10.40 -15.57
C GLN A 72 3.39 11.41 -16.61
N ARG A 73 2.50 10.99 -17.53
CA ARG A 73 1.92 11.84 -18.57
C ARG A 73 0.50 12.29 -18.22
N GLU A 74 -0.20 11.56 -17.37
CA GLU A 74 -1.61 11.80 -17.06
C GLU A 74 -1.83 12.19 -15.59
N ASN A 75 -1.13 11.56 -14.64
CA ASN A 75 -1.32 11.82 -13.22
C ASN A 75 -0.79 13.22 -12.86
N PRO A 76 -1.63 14.14 -12.32
CA PRO A 76 -1.23 15.53 -12.05
C PRO A 76 0.00 15.66 -11.13
N TRP A 77 0.07 14.83 -10.08
CA TRP A 77 1.18 14.84 -9.14
C TRP A 77 2.47 14.30 -9.75
N GLU A 78 2.38 13.27 -10.59
CA GLU A 78 3.55 12.75 -11.31
C GLU A 78 4.08 13.75 -12.34
N ARG A 79 3.19 14.38 -13.12
CA ARG A 79 3.54 15.44 -14.06
C ARG A 79 4.24 16.60 -13.36
N TYR A 80 3.67 17.07 -12.24
CA TYR A 80 4.28 18.10 -11.43
C TYR A 80 5.72 17.72 -11.02
N LYS A 81 5.94 16.49 -10.55
CA LYS A 81 7.30 16.04 -10.19
C LYS A 81 8.24 15.99 -11.39
N VAL A 82 7.76 15.57 -12.57
CA VAL A 82 8.54 15.60 -13.81
C VAL A 82 8.91 17.04 -14.20
N ASP A 83 7.96 17.98 -14.13
CA ASP A 83 8.19 19.40 -14.42
C ASP A 83 9.20 20.03 -13.44
N GLN A 84 9.26 19.54 -12.19
CA GLN A 84 10.30 19.91 -11.20
C GLN A 84 11.65 19.17 -11.40
N GLY A 85 11.81 18.45 -12.51
CA GLY A 85 13.03 17.72 -12.88
C GLY A 85 13.15 16.30 -12.29
N ASN A 86 12.06 15.74 -11.78
CA ASN A 86 11.94 14.40 -11.18
C ASN A 86 13.11 13.99 -10.26
N LYS A 87 13.62 14.94 -9.46
CA LYS A 87 14.84 14.77 -8.65
C LYS A 87 14.78 13.61 -7.65
N ALA A 88 13.58 13.14 -7.33
CA ALA A 88 13.36 11.91 -6.59
C ALA A 88 11.97 11.35 -6.89
N GLY A 89 11.90 10.12 -7.42
CA GLY A 89 10.62 9.54 -7.80
C GLY A 89 10.74 8.19 -8.46
N THR A 90 9.59 7.75 -8.96
CA THR A 90 9.46 6.61 -9.87
C THR A 90 9.62 7.12 -11.30
N TYR A 91 10.05 6.25 -12.22
CA TYR A 91 10.20 6.57 -13.65
C TYR A 91 9.47 5.52 -14.49
N GLN A 92 8.86 5.88 -15.61
CA GLN A 92 8.26 4.89 -16.52
C GLN A 92 9.24 4.42 -17.58
N ILE A 93 9.25 3.11 -17.87
CA ILE A 93 10.03 2.58 -19.00
C ILE A 93 9.45 3.14 -20.32
N PRO A 94 10.23 3.84 -21.17
CA PRO A 94 9.70 4.46 -22.38
C PRO A 94 9.04 3.48 -23.35
N SER A 95 9.62 2.29 -23.51
CA SER A 95 9.10 1.24 -24.39
C SER A 95 7.92 0.45 -23.80
N GLU A 96 7.65 0.60 -22.50
CA GLU A 96 6.52 -0.02 -21.81
C GLU A 96 6.14 0.80 -20.56
N PRO A 97 5.35 1.89 -20.73
CA PRO A 97 5.00 2.78 -19.64
C PRO A 97 4.15 2.13 -18.53
N GLY A 98 3.63 0.91 -18.75
CA GLY A 98 2.98 0.13 -17.70
C GLY A 98 3.92 -0.26 -16.54
N VAL A 99 5.23 -0.16 -16.75
CA VAL A 99 6.24 -0.43 -15.72
C VAL A 99 6.82 0.86 -15.15
N LEU A 100 6.69 0.99 -13.83
CA LEU A 100 7.35 2.01 -13.02
C LEU A 100 8.65 1.45 -12.44
N VAL A 101 9.76 2.11 -12.71
CA VAL A 101 11.08 1.83 -12.17
C VAL A 101 11.30 2.64 -10.89
N LEU A 102 11.66 1.94 -9.82
CA LEU A 102 11.90 2.53 -8.51
C LEU A 102 13.03 1.82 -7.77
N GLY A 103 13.65 2.51 -6.81
CA GLY A 103 14.78 1.99 -6.07
C GLY A 103 15.80 3.07 -5.73
N LYS A 104 17.07 2.73 -5.83
CA LYS A 104 18.20 3.56 -5.40
C LYS A 104 19.42 3.34 -6.29
N GLY A 105 20.09 4.44 -6.65
CA GLY A 105 21.35 4.44 -7.38
C GLY A 105 21.19 4.86 -8.84
N GLU A 106 22.33 5.09 -9.51
CA GLU A 106 22.36 5.38 -10.94
C GLU A 106 21.98 4.14 -11.74
N ILE A 107 21.06 4.27 -12.69
CA ILE A 107 20.63 3.17 -13.53
C ILE A 107 20.77 3.53 -15.00
N ASP A 108 21.04 2.50 -15.81
CA ASP A 108 20.92 2.50 -17.27
C ASP A 108 20.09 1.27 -17.63
N HIS A 109 18.77 1.47 -17.81
CA HIS A 109 17.81 0.38 -17.82
C HIS A 109 16.64 0.65 -18.78
N TYR A 110 16.52 -0.13 -19.85
CA TYR A 110 15.46 0.00 -20.88
C TYR A 110 15.27 1.43 -21.41
N GLY A 111 16.37 2.14 -21.68
CA GLY A 111 16.33 3.52 -22.18
C GLY A 111 16.13 4.58 -21.09
N LEU A 112 16.11 4.20 -19.82
CA LEU A 112 16.18 5.11 -18.68
C LEU A 112 17.60 5.21 -18.18
N LYS A 113 18.21 6.40 -18.31
CA LYS A 113 19.48 6.73 -17.67
C LYS A 113 19.26 7.82 -16.61
N VAL A 114 19.03 7.40 -15.37
CA VAL A 114 18.56 8.29 -14.28
C VAL A 114 19.15 7.91 -12.93
N MET A 115 19.12 8.84 -11.97
CA MET A 115 19.40 8.56 -10.56
C MET A 115 18.10 8.22 -9.83
N LEU A 116 17.99 6.99 -9.32
CA LEU A 116 16.89 6.58 -8.46
C LEU A 116 17.16 6.94 -7.00
N GLY A 117 16.09 7.30 -6.28
CA GLY A 117 16.10 7.39 -4.82
C GLY A 117 17.10 8.39 -4.24
N GLY A 118 17.48 9.45 -4.97
CA GLY A 118 18.44 10.50 -4.56
C GLY A 118 18.12 11.16 -3.20
N ASP A 119 18.81 12.25 -2.85
CA ASP A 119 18.66 12.95 -1.55
C ASP A 119 17.26 13.55 -1.32
N ARG A 120 16.27 12.69 -1.12
CA ARG A 120 14.89 13.03 -0.84
C ARG A 120 14.69 12.93 0.65
N ALA A 121 14.21 14.01 1.25
CA ALA A 121 13.75 13.96 2.63
C ALA A 121 12.49 13.06 2.74
N ALA A 122 12.35 12.37 3.87
CA ALA A 122 11.17 11.65 4.25
C ALA A 122 10.03 12.66 4.40
N TYR A 123 8.78 12.19 4.31
CA TYR A 123 7.65 13.09 4.56
C TYR A 123 7.81 13.75 5.94
N GLY A 124 7.69 15.08 5.97
CA GLY A 124 7.91 15.90 7.16
C GLY A 124 9.36 16.03 7.67
N GLY A 125 10.34 15.48 6.96
CA GLY A 125 11.76 15.64 7.26
C GLY A 125 12.44 16.69 6.38
N THR A 126 13.60 17.17 6.83
CA THR A 126 14.58 17.90 6.00
C THR A 126 15.71 16.99 5.51
N SER A 127 15.77 15.74 6.00
CA SER A 127 16.76 14.70 5.66
C SER A 127 16.20 13.30 5.97
N GLY A 128 16.83 12.24 5.44
CA GLY A 128 16.40 10.84 5.57
C GLY A 128 15.43 10.44 4.47
N SER A 129 15.38 9.19 4.01
CA SER A 129 14.49 8.75 2.92
C SER A 129 13.79 7.46 3.32
N GLN A 130 12.58 7.23 2.82
CA GLN A 130 11.88 5.96 3.05
C GLN A 130 12.62 4.74 2.49
N VAL A 131 13.43 4.98 1.46
CA VAL A 131 14.24 3.95 0.81
C VAL A 131 15.64 3.89 1.44
N LEU A 132 16.21 5.03 1.85
CA LEU A 132 17.56 5.11 2.44
C LEU A 132 17.56 4.75 3.94
N GLY A 133 16.45 4.99 4.65
CA GLY A 133 16.32 4.82 6.09
C GLY A 133 15.86 6.10 6.81
N GLY A 134 15.11 5.88 7.89
CA GLY A 134 14.65 6.88 8.85
C GLY A 134 14.05 6.27 10.13
N GLY A 135 14.21 4.95 10.32
CA GLY A 135 13.71 4.21 11.50
C GLY A 135 12.19 4.23 11.70
N THR A 136 11.42 4.65 10.70
CA THR A 136 9.97 4.85 10.80
C THR A 136 9.28 4.10 9.67
N MET A 137 8.26 3.32 10.02
CA MET A 137 7.42 2.64 9.03
C MET A 137 6.50 3.64 8.33
N GLN A 138 6.02 3.29 7.14
CA GLN A 138 4.89 3.97 6.53
C GLN A 138 3.95 2.93 5.91
N TRP A 139 3.03 2.45 6.73
CA TRP A 139 1.99 1.55 6.29
C TRP A 139 1.04 2.27 5.33
N HIS A 140 0.88 1.72 4.15
CA HIS A 140 0.01 2.30 3.12
C HIS A 140 -0.64 1.23 2.25
N ILE A 141 -1.64 1.71 1.50
CA ILE A 141 -2.29 1.03 0.38
C ILE A 141 -1.87 1.79 -0.87
N ASP A 142 -1.57 1.09 -1.95
CA ASP A 142 -1.29 1.74 -3.23
C ASP A 142 -2.60 2.29 -3.82
N GLY A 143 -2.59 3.56 -4.19
CA GLY A 143 -3.75 4.25 -4.75
C GLY A 143 -3.60 5.76 -4.67
N THR A 144 -4.35 6.48 -5.50
CA THR A 144 -4.41 7.94 -5.44
C THR A 144 -5.30 8.43 -4.30
N PHE A 145 -6.39 7.69 -4.02
CA PHE A 145 -7.46 8.11 -3.10
C PHE A 145 -8.03 9.50 -3.43
N TYR A 146 -7.94 9.84 -4.72
CA TYR A 146 -8.41 11.07 -5.35
C TYR A 146 -8.61 10.76 -6.84
N ASP A 147 -9.77 11.13 -7.39
CA ASP A 147 -10.21 10.90 -8.78
C ASP A 147 -10.37 9.44 -9.23
N HIS A 148 -9.54 8.53 -8.70
CA HIS A 148 -9.52 7.11 -9.05
C HIS A 148 -9.55 6.23 -7.81
N ALA A 149 -10.23 5.08 -7.95
CA ALA A 149 -10.25 4.05 -6.94
C ALA A 149 -8.94 3.23 -6.92
N PRO A 150 -8.49 2.75 -5.74
CA PRO A 150 -7.30 1.92 -5.64
C PRO A 150 -7.48 0.61 -6.41
N GLY A 151 -6.43 0.22 -7.13
CA GLY A 151 -6.36 -1.04 -7.88
C GLY A 151 -6.55 -2.26 -6.99
N ARG A 152 -6.96 -3.39 -7.59
CA ARG A 152 -7.14 -4.66 -6.87
C ARG A 152 -5.82 -5.33 -6.51
N TYR A 153 -4.83 -5.23 -7.39
CA TYR A 153 -3.53 -5.85 -7.20
C TYR A 153 -2.40 -4.88 -7.52
N THR A 154 -1.29 -5.06 -6.82
CA THR A 154 -0.01 -4.46 -7.18
C THR A 154 0.98 -5.59 -7.43
N GLN A 155 1.81 -5.43 -8.46
CA GLN A 155 2.91 -6.33 -8.79
C GLN A 155 4.23 -5.59 -8.66
N MET A 156 5.21 -6.19 -8.00
CA MET A 156 6.57 -5.67 -7.96
C MET A 156 7.57 -6.80 -8.25
N ARG A 157 8.53 -6.54 -9.15
CA ARG A 157 9.61 -7.46 -9.50
C ARG A 157 10.96 -6.86 -9.13
N CYS A 158 11.80 -7.66 -8.50
CA CYS A 158 13.17 -7.30 -8.17
C CYS A 158 14.10 -7.55 -9.34
N ILE A 159 14.78 -6.51 -9.81
CA ILE A 159 15.80 -6.59 -10.86
C ILE A 159 17.18 -6.66 -10.23
N GLU A 160 17.45 -5.76 -9.28
CA GLU A 160 18.69 -5.71 -8.51
C GLU A 160 18.31 -5.67 -7.02
N ALA A 161 18.58 -6.78 -6.33
CA ALA A 161 18.35 -6.89 -4.90
C ALA A 161 19.39 -6.06 -4.13
N PRO A 162 18.99 -5.43 -3.01
CA PRO A 162 19.93 -4.70 -2.16
C PRO A 162 20.98 -5.63 -1.53
N ALA A 163 22.24 -5.22 -1.57
CA ALA A 163 23.38 -5.95 -0.98
C ALA A 163 23.69 -5.54 0.48
N GLY A 164 22.90 -4.65 1.06
CA GLY A 164 23.11 -4.07 2.39
C GLY A 164 22.87 -5.03 3.55
N LYS A 165 23.31 -4.63 4.75
CA LYS A 165 23.03 -5.38 5.99
C LYS A 165 21.59 -5.17 6.44
N GLY A 166 20.95 -6.23 6.92
CA GLY A 166 19.68 -6.12 7.64
C GLY A 166 19.83 -5.37 8.97
N HIS A 167 18.69 -5.01 9.55
CA HIS A 167 18.62 -4.25 10.80
C HIS A 167 17.40 -4.67 11.63
N TRP A 168 17.48 -4.41 12.93
CA TRP A 168 16.33 -4.51 13.82
C TRP A 168 15.61 -3.17 13.88
N LEU A 169 14.28 -3.22 13.80
CA LEU A 169 13.42 -2.05 13.85
C LEU A 169 12.45 -2.15 15.03
N ASP A 170 12.65 -1.31 16.04
CA ASP A 170 11.70 -1.14 17.15
C ASP A 170 10.78 0.06 16.86
N TYR A 171 9.82 -0.13 15.95
CA TYR A 171 8.87 0.91 15.56
C TYR A 171 7.62 0.98 16.45
N LEU A 172 7.39 -0.05 17.27
CA LEU A 172 6.27 -0.11 18.21
C LEU A 172 6.67 0.29 19.63
N GLY A 173 7.94 0.15 20.01
CA GLY A 173 8.42 0.45 21.37
C GLY A 173 7.91 -0.54 22.41
N ASP A 174 7.50 -1.74 21.99
CA ASP A 174 6.90 -2.78 22.84
C ASP A 174 7.93 -3.84 23.30
N GLY A 175 9.20 -3.66 22.95
CA GLY A 175 10.29 -4.58 23.28
C GLY A 175 10.41 -5.79 22.34
N ASN A 176 9.59 -5.86 21.27
CA ASN A 176 9.64 -6.92 20.26
C ASN A 176 10.09 -6.33 18.91
N PRO A 177 11.40 -6.03 18.72
CA PRO A 177 11.88 -5.45 17.49
C PRO A 177 11.70 -6.41 16.31
N LEU A 178 11.41 -5.86 15.13
CA LEU A 178 11.23 -6.59 13.89
C LEU A 178 12.54 -6.66 13.10
N TRP A 179 12.99 -7.86 12.73
CA TRP A 179 14.14 -8.03 11.84
C TRP A 179 13.77 -7.71 10.39
N CYS A 180 14.52 -6.80 9.78
CA CYS A 180 14.31 -6.34 8.42
C CYS A 180 15.60 -6.48 7.59
N PRO A 181 15.63 -7.36 6.57
CA PRO A 181 16.67 -7.32 5.55
C PRO A 181 16.73 -5.94 4.88
N ALA A 182 17.91 -5.59 4.36
CA ALA A 182 18.12 -4.31 3.68
C ALA A 182 17.11 -4.14 2.55
N GLY A 183 16.44 -2.98 2.46
CA GLY A 183 15.50 -2.67 1.38
C GLY A 183 14.34 -3.67 1.21
N ALA A 184 14.00 -4.42 2.26
CA ALA A 184 12.85 -5.32 2.30
C ALA A 184 11.52 -4.56 2.18
N THR A 185 10.46 -5.32 1.90
CA THR A 185 9.09 -4.84 2.00
C THR A 185 8.37 -5.58 3.10
N ALA A 186 7.80 -4.84 4.05
CA ALA A 186 6.93 -5.39 5.08
C ALA A 186 5.47 -5.36 4.61
N PHE A 187 4.71 -6.38 4.96
CA PHE A 187 3.29 -6.52 4.68
C PHE A 187 2.51 -6.85 5.95
N ALA A 188 1.38 -6.18 6.15
CA ALA A 188 0.45 -6.42 7.24
C ALA A 188 -0.94 -6.70 6.66
N SER A 189 -1.69 -7.60 7.29
CA SER A 189 -3.00 -8.02 6.80
C SER A 189 -4.13 -7.19 7.41
N GLY A 190 -4.89 -6.50 6.56
CA GLY A 190 -6.13 -5.83 6.97
C GLY A 190 -7.19 -6.84 7.46
N ARG A 191 -7.11 -8.11 7.03
CA ARG A 191 -7.96 -9.19 7.54
C ARG A 191 -7.59 -9.55 8.98
N THR A 192 -6.30 -9.67 9.26
CA THR A 192 -5.82 -9.89 10.63
C THR A 192 -6.29 -8.77 11.53
N ALA A 193 -6.15 -7.50 11.11
CA ALA A 193 -6.62 -6.36 11.88
C ALA A 193 -8.12 -6.47 12.21
N TYR A 194 -8.94 -6.76 11.19
CA TYR A 194 -10.39 -6.90 11.33
C TYR A 194 -10.80 -8.09 12.23
N ASN A 195 -10.11 -9.22 12.10
CA ASN A 195 -10.41 -10.43 12.87
C ASN A 195 -10.01 -10.32 14.34
N LEU A 196 -8.96 -9.57 14.65
CA LEU A 196 -8.49 -9.33 16.02
C LEU A 196 -9.38 -8.33 16.80
N MET A 197 -10.28 -7.61 16.12
CA MET A 197 -11.24 -6.73 16.77
C MET A 197 -12.28 -7.52 17.56
N THR A 198 -12.69 -6.96 18.70
CA THR A 198 -13.94 -7.32 19.37
C THR A 198 -15.14 -7.10 18.44
N ASP A 199 -16.23 -7.83 18.65
CA ASP A 199 -17.44 -7.71 17.82
C ASP A 199 -18.03 -6.29 17.81
N GLU A 200 -17.98 -5.56 18.93
CA GLU A 200 -18.45 -4.16 19.01
C GLU A 200 -17.66 -3.24 18.06
N VAL A 201 -16.33 -3.31 18.13
CA VAL A 201 -15.44 -2.53 17.25
C VAL A 201 -15.62 -2.95 15.79
N ARG A 202 -15.80 -4.25 15.54
CA ARG A 202 -16.03 -4.78 14.20
C ARG A 202 -17.31 -4.21 13.59
N GLU A 203 -18.41 -4.24 14.34
CA GLU A 203 -19.70 -3.66 13.94
C GLU A 203 -19.59 -2.17 13.67
N ARG A 204 -18.87 -1.43 14.54
CA ARG A 204 -18.59 -0.01 14.31
C ARG A 204 -17.83 0.22 12.99
N CYS A 205 -16.79 -0.55 12.73
CA CYS A 205 -15.99 -0.43 11.51
C CYS A 205 -16.80 -0.76 10.25
N LEU A 206 -17.68 -1.76 10.30
CA LEU A 206 -18.59 -2.12 9.20
C LEU A 206 -19.53 -0.98 8.81
N ASN A 207 -19.91 -0.15 9.77
CA ASN A 207 -20.79 1.00 9.58
C ASN A 207 -20.01 2.32 9.42
N THR A 208 -18.70 2.27 9.20
CA THR A 208 -17.84 3.45 9.07
C THR A 208 -17.36 3.65 7.64
N THR A 209 -17.35 4.90 7.22
CA THR A 209 -16.76 5.38 5.96
C THR A 209 -15.54 6.26 6.24
N VAL A 210 -14.58 6.23 5.33
CA VAL A 210 -13.39 7.08 5.32
C VAL A 210 -13.56 8.12 4.23
N HIS A 211 -13.54 9.39 4.62
CA HIS A 211 -13.48 10.53 3.71
C HIS A 211 -12.01 10.90 3.50
N TYR A 212 -11.53 10.76 2.26
CA TYR A 212 -10.16 11.06 1.90
C TYR A 212 -9.97 12.53 1.53
N LEU A 213 -8.83 13.11 1.91
CA LEU A 213 -8.46 14.49 1.61
C LEU A 213 -8.44 14.72 0.09
N PRO A 214 -8.91 15.87 -0.42
CA PRO A 214 -8.63 16.28 -1.80
C PRO A 214 -7.12 16.41 -2.01
N ARG A 215 -6.59 15.83 -3.10
CA ARG A 215 -5.14 15.86 -3.41
C ARG A 215 -4.27 15.51 -2.18
N PRO A 216 -4.47 14.33 -1.58
CA PRO A 216 -3.98 14.02 -0.23
C PRO A 216 -2.46 14.14 -0.09
N PHE A 217 -1.70 13.77 -1.12
CA PHE A 217 -0.25 13.84 -1.11
C PHE A 217 0.28 15.28 -1.18
N GLU A 218 -0.42 16.19 -1.88
CA GLU A 218 -0.10 17.63 -1.86
C GLU A 218 -0.38 18.25 -0.49
N MET A 219 -1.45 17.81 0.18
CA MET A 219 -1.79 18.35 1.50
C MET A 219 -0.88 17.84 2.62
N THR A 220 -0.28 16.65 2.45
CA THR A 220 0.41 15.96 3.55
C THR A 220 1.90 15.72 3.31
N PHE A 221 2.50 16.13 2.19
CA PHE A 221 3.91 15.84 1.92
C PHE A 221 4.86 16.47 2.97
N SER A 222 4.49 17.61 3.55
CA SER A 222 5.25 18.30 4.58
C SER A 222 5.06 17.70 5.99
N LEU A 223 4.22 16.68 6.13
CA LEU A 223 3.83 16.11 7.42
C LEU A 223 4.49 14.75 7.67
N ALA A 224 5.00 14.59 8.89
CA ALA A 224 5.63 13.37 9.36
C ALA A 224 4.60 12.26 9.67
N ASN A 225 5.08 11.02 9.82
CA ASN A 225 4.28 9.94 10.41
C ASN A 225 4.65 9.76 11.90
N THR A 226 3.76 9.11 12.65
CA THR A 226 4.10 8.46 13.92
C THR A 226 5.20 7.42 13.71
N GLN A 227 5.97 7.12 14.76
CA GLN A 227 7.07 6.14 14.71
C GLN A 227 6.59 4.77 14.23
N ASN A 228 5.39 4.35 14.65
CA ASN A 228 4.79 3.09 14.21
C ASN A 228 4.30 3.10 12.75
N GLY A 229 4.31 4.26 12.09
CA GLY A 229 3.95 4.43 10.69
C GLY A 229 2.47 4.38 10.36
N LEU A 230 1.59 4.38 11.37
CA LEU A 230 0.14 4.20 11.21
C LEU A 230 -0.66 5.49 11.13
N ARG A 231 -0.03 6.65 11.34
CA ARG A 231 -0.72 7.95 11.36
C ARG A 231 0.17 9.08 10.88
N VAL A 232 -0.41 10.04 10.17
CA VAL A 232 0.23 11.33 9.86
C VAL A 232 0.01 12.33 11.00
N ILE A 233 1.09 13.02 11.39
CA ILE A 233 1.11 14.03 12.44
C ILE A 233 1.04 15.42 11.79
N ASP A 234 -0.03 16.16 12.08
CA ASP A 234 -0.17 17.58 11.78
C ASP A 234 -0.19 18.35 13.11
N PRO A 235 0.89 19.06 13.49
CA PRO A 235 1.00 19.72 14.79
C PRO A 235 -0.17 20.66 15.11
N GLU A 236 -0.72 21.35 14.11
CA GLU A 236 -1.85 22.25 14.33
C GLU A 236 -3.15 21.48 14.60
N SER A 237 -3.39 20.40 13.86
CA SER A 237 -4.55 19.53 14.09
C SER A 237 -4.44 18.79 15.44
N GLU A 238 -3.25 18.32 15.81
CA GLU A 238 -3.00 17.72 17.13
C GLU A 238 -3.32 18.70 18.26
N ALA A 239 -2.83 19.95 18.17
CA ALA A 239 -3.12 20.97 19.18
C ALA A 239 -4.63 21.27 19.32
N ARG A 240 -5.36 21.31 18.20
CA ARG A 240 -6.83 21.46 18.21
C ARG A 240 -7.51 20.28 18.92
N TYR A 241 -7.12 19.05 18.60
CA TYR A 241 -7.65 17.86 19.25
C TYR A 241 -7.37 17.84 20.76
N GLU A 242 -6.13 18.10 21.18
CA GLU A 242 -5.72 18.09 22.59
C GLU A 242 -6.43 19.17 23.42
N SER A 243 -6.70 20.32 22.80
CA SER A 243 -7.46 21.41 23.44
C SER A 243 -8.98 21.20 23.46
N GLY A 244 -9.49 20.10 22.88
CA GLY A 244 -10.93 19.83 22.75
C GLY A 244 -11.64 20.73 21.73
N ASN A 245 -10.89 21.44 20.88
CA ASN A 245 -11.41 22.37 19.88
C ASN A 245 -11.43 21.78 18.46
N GLU A 246 -11.13 20.48 18.29
CA GLU A 246 -11.31 19.83 17.00
C GLU A 246 -12.79 19.77 16.63
N THR A 247 -13.11 20.19 15.41
CA THR A 247 -14.47 20.10 14.87
C THR A 247 -14.66 18.80 14.09
N PRO A 248 -15.87 18.22 14.10
CA PRO A 248 -16.24 17.14 13.19
C PRO A 248 -15.89 17.44 11.73
N GLY A 249 -15.52 16.40 10.98
CA GLY A 249 -15.28 16.49 9.55
C GLY A 249 -16.54 16.92 8.80
N LEU A 250 -16.32 17.65 7.70
CA LEU A 250 -17.37 18.08 6.78
C LEU A 250 -17.08 17.50 5.41
N ALA A 251 -18.12 17.06 4.71
CA ALA A 251 -18.00 16.52 3.36
C ALA A 251 -17.24 17.49 2.45
N PHE A 252 -16.21 16.99 1.77
CA PHE A 252 -15.46 17.77 0.81
C PHE A 252 -16.33 18.13 -0.39
N THR A 253 -16.24 19.37 -0.86
CA THR A 253 -16.98 19.85 -2.04
C THR A 253 -16.30 19.54 -3.35
N ASP A 254 -15.03 19.12 -3.33
CA ASP A 254 -14.30 18.67 -4.51
C ASP A 254 -14.92 17.35 -5.02
N PRO A 255 -15.47 17.31 -6.25
CA PRO A 255 -16.12 16.11 -6.78
C PRO A 255 -15.16 14.94 -7.02
N ALA A 256 -13.85 15.18 -7.07
CA ALA A 256 -12.84 14.13 -7.19
C ALA A 256 -12.41 13.55 -5.83
N ALA A 257 -12.80 14.18 -4.72
CA ALA A 257 -12.57 13.62 -3.38
C ALA A 257 -13.30 12.28 -3.23
N GLN A 258 -12.64 11.31 -2.59
CA GLN A 258 -13.12 9.94 -2.52
C GLN A 258 -13.66 9.62 -1.12
N VAL A 259 -14.73 8.83 -1.08
CA VAL A 259 -15.30 8.27 0.15
C VAL A 259 -15.45 6.77 -0.03
N TYR A 260 -14.83 5.99 0.85
CA TYR A 260 -14.90 4.52 0.81
C TYR A 260 -15.39 3.98 2.14
N PRO A 261 -15.99 2.78 2.18
CA PRO A 261 -16.14 2.08 3.44
C PRO A 261 -14.77 1.84 4.10
N LEU A 262 -14.74 1.80 5.43
CA LEU A 262 -13.53 1.49 6.19
C LEU A 262 -13.17 0.00 6.12
N VAL A 263 -14.17 -0.87 5.99
CA VAL A 263 -14.00 -2.31 5.81
C VAL A 263 -14.30 -2.67 4.35
N TRP A 264 -13.40 -3.40 3.70
CA TRP A 264 -13.58 -3.84 2.31
C TRP A 264 -13.84 -5.34 2.26
N THR A 265 -14.81 -5.76 1.45
CA THR A 265 -15.13 -7.17 1.22
C THR A 265 -14.49 -7.64 -0.08
N CYS A 266 -13.74 -8.75 -0.01
CA CYS A 266 -13.30 -9.46 -1.21
C CYS A 266 -14.50 -10.21 -1.84
N PRO A 267 -14.95 -9.84 -3.05
CA PRO A 267 -16.18 -10.40 -3.64
C PRO A 267 -16.10 -11.91 -3.87
N ASP A 268 -14.91 -12.43 -4.15
CA ASP A 268 -14.71 -13.85 -4.47
C ASP A 268 -14.70 -14.75 -3.22
N THR A 269 -14.43 -14.18 -2.03
CA THR A 269 -14.26 -14.96 -0.79
C THR A 269 -15.19 -14.55 0.34
N GLY A 270 -15.87 -13.40 0.22
CA GLY A 270 -16.65 -12.78 1.30
C GLY A 270 -15.80 -12.26 2.47
N ARG A 271 -14.47 -12.46 2.45
CA ARG A 271 -13.59 -12.05 3.55
C ARG A 271 -13.47 -10.53 3.62
N GLN A 272 -13.61 -10.01 4.83
CA GLN A 272 -13.52 -8.59 5.15
C GLN A 272 -12.11 -8.22 5.62
N ALA A 273 -11.67 -7.01 5.28
CA ALA A 273 -10.40 -6.43 5.71
C ALA A 273 -10.62 -4.97 6.14
N LEU A 274 -9.99 -4.56 7.25
CA LEU A 274 -9.89 -3.15 7.61
C LEU A 274 -8.94 -2.49 6.60
N MET A 275 -9.40 -1.47 5.88
CA MET A 275 -8.64 -0.87 4.79
C MET A 275 -8.73 0.66 4.84
N ALA A 276 -7.87 1.26 5.65
CA ALA A 276 -7.61 2.70 5.65
C ALA A 276 -6.25 3.01 5.03
N GLN A 277 -6.15 4.15 4.34
CA GLN A 277 -4.87 4.73 3.93
C GLN A 277 -4.57 5.92 4.87
N PRO A 278 -3.66 5.76 5.85
CA PRO A 278 -3.49 6.74 6.93
C PRO A 278 -3.10 8.15 6.48
N ARG A 279 -2.28 8.26 5.43
CA ARG A 279 -1.80 9.54 4.92
C ARG A 279 -2.86 10.30 4.13
N CYS A 280 -3.74 9.58 3.44
CA CYS A 280 -4.81 10.20 2.67
C CYS A 280 -6.05 10.51 3.50
N LEU A 281 -6.14 9.97 4.72
CA LEU A 281 -7.33 10.10 5.56
C LEU A 281 -7.58 11.55 5.97
N GLY A 282 -8.80 12.02 5.67
CA GLY A 282 -9.36 13.30 6.11
C GLY A 282 -10.20 13.13 7.37
N PHE A 283 -11.28 12.33 7.33
CA PHE A 283 -12.09 12.04 8.51
C PHE A 283 -12.91 10.76 8.37
N LEU A 284 -13.46 10.26 9.48
CA LEU A 284 -14.38 9.13 9.53
C LEU A 284 -15.83 9.60 9.71
N GLY A 285 -16.76 8.90 9.07
CA GLY A 285 -18.19 9.01 9.31
C GLY A 285 -18.78 7.65 9.65
N THR A 286 -19.47 7.53 10.79
CA THR A 286 -20.03 6.27 11.31
C THR A 286 -21.56 6.33 11.41
N GLN A 287 -22.24 5.35 10.81
CA GLN A 287 -23.69 5.25 10.77
C GLN A 287 -24.21 4.16 11.73
N GLN A 288 -24.26 4.46 13.03
CA GLN A 288 -24.82 3.55 14.06
C GLN A 288 -26.24 3.95 14.53
N SER A 289 -26.72 5.12 14.11
CA SER A 289 -28.03 5.65 14.50
C SER A 289 -28.69 6.39 13.33
N ALA A 290 -29.88 6.97 13.55
CA ALA A 290 -30.54 7.80 12.54
C ALA A 290 -29.72 9.02 12.09
N ARG A 291 -28.73 9.45 12.87
CA ARG A 291 -27.79 10.53 12.50
C ARG A 291 -26.36 9.97 12.44
N PRO A 292 -25.62 10.20 11.33
CA PRO A 292 -24.22 9.83 11.25
C PRO A 292 -23.39 10.65 12.25
N GLU A 293 -22.45 9.98 12.91
CA GLU A 293 -21.42 10.62 13.70
C GLU A 293 -20.21 10.89 12.81
N TYR A 294 -19.69 12.12 12.83
CA TYR A 294 -18.46 12.50 12.13
C TYR A 294 -17.38 12.88 13.13
N TYR A 295 -16.19 12.34 12.91
CA TYR A 295 -15.02 12.67 13.73
C TYR A 295 -14.19 13.74 13.02
N GLY A 296 -13.39 14.51 13.76
CA GLY A 296 -12.38 15.37 13.15
C GLY A 296 -11.19 14.58 12.63
N ILE A 297 -10.23 15.26 12.00
CA ILE A 297 -9.10 14.62 11.31
C ILE A 297 -8.16 13.86 12.26
N THR A 298 -7.79 14.45 13.40
CA THR A 298 -6.92 13.82 14.38
C THR A 298 -7.65 12.73 15.14
N ALA A 299 -8.91 12.94 15.56
CA ALA A 299 -9.72 11.88 16.18
C ALA A 299 -9.84 10.65 15.25
N SER A 300 -10.14 10.89 13.98
CA SER A 300 -10.26 9.86 12.94
C SER A 300 -8.96 9.07 12.76
N ARG A 301 -7.84 9.77 12.63
CA ARG A 301 -6.52 9.14 12.46
C ARG A 301 -6.11 8.32 13.68
N ARG A 302 -6.40 8.79 14.91
CA ARG A 302 -6.11 8.05 16.15
C ARG A 302 -6.97 6.79 16.31
N LEU A 303 -8.23 6.84 15.91
CA LEU A 303 -9.10 5.65 15.86
C LEU A 303 -8.56 4.61 14.87
N VAL A 304 -8.25 5.02 13.64
CA VAL A 304 -7.67 4.13 12.63
C VAL A 304 -6.34 3.54 13.09
N GLU A 305 -5.44 4.35 13.66
CA GLU A 305 -4.18 3.87 14.22
C GLU A 305 -4.42 2.78 15.27
N THR A 306 -5.37 2.98 16.18
CA THR A 306 -5.73 2.02 17.22
C THR A 306 -6.24 0.70 16.62
N TRP A 307 -7.05 0.77 15.57
CA TRP A 307 -7.63 -0.40 14.91
C TRP A 307 -6.63 -1.15 14.01
N MET A 308 -5.63 -0.46 13.47
CA MET A 308 -4.56 -1.07 12.66
C MET A 308 -3.46 -1.69 13.51
N LEU A 309 -3.18 -1.13 14.70
CA LEU A 309 -2.04 -1.47 15.56
C LEU A 309 -1.86 -2.98 15.81
N PRO A 310 -2.90 -3.77 16.12
CA PRO A 310 -2.72 -5.19 16.43
C PRO A 310 -2.20 -6.04 15.26
N ALA A 311 -2.41 -5.61 14.01
CA ALA A 311 -1.98 -6.37 12.83
C ALA A 311 -0.58 -6.01 12.34
N VAL A 312 0.08 -5.05 13.00
CA VAL A 312 1.46 -4.67 12.71
C VAL A 312 2.41 -5.06 13.83
N SER A 313 2.04 -5.95 14.75
CA SER A 313 3.00 -6.57 15.67
C SER A 313 3.98 -7.47 14.91
N SER A 314 5.16 -7.71 15.47
CA SER A 314 6.26 -8.39 14.78
C SER A 314 5.90 -9.81 14.29
N ASP A 315 4.99 -10.50 14.97
CA ASP A 315 4.49 -11.83 14.64
C ASP A 315 3.35 -11.84 13.60
N GLN A 316 2.76 -10.67 13.31
CA GLN A 316 1.65 -10.52 12.36
C GLN A 316 2.10 -9.93 11.00
N VAL A 317 3.37 -9.56 10.89
CA VAL A 317 3.95 -8.93 9.70
C VAL A 317 4.76 -9.95 8.89
N TYR A 318 4.53 -9.98 7.58
CA TYR A 318 5.39 -10.68 6.64
C TYR A 318 6.49 -9.74 6.11
N ILE A 319 7.75 -10.15 6.21
CA ILE A 319 8.89 -9.41 5.64
C ILE A 319 9.41 -10.14 4.40
N HIS A 320 9.20 -9.55 3.23
CA HIS A 320 9.74 -10.09 2.00
C HIS A 320 11.20 -9.64 1.80
N ALA A 321 12.11 -10.59 1.97
CA ALA A 321 13.53 -10.45 1.68
C ALA A 321 13.77 -10.65 0.17
N TRP A 322 13.86 -9.54 -0.57
CA TRP A 322 13.96 -9.57 -2.02
C TRP A 322 15.20 -10.32 -2.53
N GLN A 323 14.99 -11.25 -3.47
CA GLN A 323 16.03 -11.80 -4.33
C GLN A 323 15.84 -11.31 -5.76
N ALA A 324 16.94 -11.25 -6.53
CA ALA A 324 16.84 -10.88 -7.94
C ALA A 324 15.98 -11.90 -8.69
N GLY A 325 15.01 -11.41 -9.46
CA GLY A 325 14.04 -12.25 -10.16
C GLY A 325 12.75 -12.54 -9.38
N ASP A 326 12.68 -12.26 -8.07
CA ASP A 326 11.41 -12.37 -7.34
C ASP A 326 10.38 -11.41 -7.92
N LEU A 327 9.22 -11.95 -8.31
CA LEU A 327 8.03 -11.20 -8.65
C LEU A 327 6.97 -11.46 -7.59
N VAL A 328 6.57 -10.42 -6.87
CA VAL A 328 5.55 -10.48 -5.83
C VAL A 328 4.30 -9.76 -6.30
N ILE A 329 3.15 -10.41 -6.14
CA ILE A 329 1.85 -9.78 -6.33
C ILE A 329 1.09 -9.85 -5.02
N TRP A 330 0.45 -8.75 -4.65
CA TRP A 330 -0.44 -8.72 -3.50
C TRP A 330 -1.81 -8.18 -3.86
N HIS A 331 -2.82 -8.69 -3.15
CA HIS A 331 -4.17 -8.17 -3.17
C HIS A 331 -4.22 -6.88 -2.36
N ASN A 332 -3.94 -5.77 -3.05
CA ASN A 332 -3.87 -4.40 -2.55
C ASN A 332 -5.13 -3.96 -1.78
N ARG A 333 -6.27 -4.63 -2.01
CA ARG A 333 -7.51 -4.43 -1.25
C ARG A 333 -7.64 -5.27 0.03
N SER A 334 -6.55 -5.87 0.52
CA SER A 334 -6.55 -6.64 1.77
C SER A 334 -5.29 -6.50 2.62
N VAL A 335 -4.24 -5.84 2.13
CA VAL A 335 -2.96 -5.69 2.84
C VAL A 335 -2.54 -4.23 2.87
N TRP A 336 -1.76 -3.90 3.89
CA TRP A 336 -0.91 -2.72 3.92
C TRP A 336 0.53 -3.13 3.71
N HIS A 337 1.34 -2.23 3.19
CA HIS A 337 2.77 -2.47 3.04
C HIS A 337 3.60 -1.24 3.41
N SER A 338 4.88 -1.47 3.68
CA SER A 338 5.86 -0.43 3.94
C SER A 338 7.22 -0.87 3.42
N ALA A 339 7.99 0.07 2.85
CA ALA A 339 9.42 -0.13 2.74
C ALA A 339 10.03 -0.08 4.16
N THR A 340 11.02 -0.92 4.43
CA THR A 340 11.72 -0.95 5.73
C THR A 340 12.95 -0.04 5.75
N GLY A 341 13.45 0.37 4.58
CA GLY A 341 14.59 1.28 4.44
C GLY A 341 15.94 0.64 4.77
N GLN A 342 16.86 1.45 5.32
CA GLN A 342 18.28 1.15 5.61
C GLN A 342 19.08 0.64 4.42
N LEU A 343 19.16 1.47 3.38
CA LEU A 343 20.16 1.29 2.32
C LEU A 343 21.27 2.31 2.53
N ALA A 344 22.51 1.83 2.64
CA ALA A 344 23.68 2.69 2.74
C ALA A 344 23.77 3.61 1.50
N PRO A 345 24.40 4.80 1.57
CA PRO A 345 24.51 5.72 0.43
C PRO A 345 25.06 5.11 -0.87
N GLU A 346 25.84 4.06 -0.78
CA GLU A 346 26.43 3.29 -1.89
C GLU A 346 25.58 2.11 -2.37
N ASP A 347 24.61 1.64 -1.56
CA ASP A 347 23.77 0.49 -1.91
C ASP A 347 22.91 0.75 -3.16
N ARG A 348 22.63 -0.30 -3.90
CA ARG A 348 21.79 -0.24 -5.09
C ARG A 348 20.54 -1.08 -4.89
N ARG A 349 19.44 -0.64 -5.51
CA ARG A 349 18.19 -1.39 -5.53
C ARG A 349 17.45 -1.00 -6.79
N LEU A 350 16.97 -1.97 -7.55
CA LEU A 350 16.21 -1.73 -8.77
C LEU A 350 14.99 -2.64 -8.81
N MET A 351 13.81 -2.01 -8.86
CA MET A 351 12.53 -2.70 -8.90
C MET A 351 11.70 -2.21 -10.07
N HIS A 352 10.92 -3.12 -10.62
CA HIS A 352 9.77 -2.81 -11.47
C HIS A 352 8.49 -2.89 -10.66
N LEU A 353 7.62 -1.91 -10.80
CA LEU A 353 6.30 -1.86 -10.19
C LEU A 353 5.27 -1.72 -11.31
N THR A 354 4.29 -2.62 -11.33
CA THR A 354 3.15 -2.59 -12.25
C THR A 354 1.88 -2.52 -11.41
N ALA A 355 1.12 -1.44 -11.59
CA ALA A 355 -0.13 -1.21 -10.87
C ALA A 355 -1.07 -0.33 -11.72
N PHE A 356 -2.36 -0.66 -11.66
CA PHE A 356 -3.41 0.05 -12.40
C PHE A 356 -4.47 0.58 -11.44
N ASN A 357 -5.08 1.70 -11.81
CA ASN A 357 -6.27 2.22 -11.15
C ASN A 357 -7.46 1.26 -11.36
N ALA A 358 -8.44 1.34 -10.46
CA ALA A 358 -9.71 0.65 -10.60
C ALA A 358 -10.79 1.58 -11.15
N GLY A 359 -11.69 1.03 -11.97
CA GLY A 359 -12.92 1.71 -12.38
C GLY A 359 -14.02 1.66 -11.32
N GLU A 360 -13.95 0.73 -10.36
CA GLU A 360 -14.91 0.63 -9.26
C GLU A 360 -14.28 0.88 -7.88
N ALA A 361 -15.04 1.54 -7.02
CA ALA A 361 -14.70 1.71 -5.62
C ALA A 361 -14.72 0.36 -4.87
N PRO A 362 -13.92 0.21 -3.80
CA PRO A 362 -14.09 -0.90 -2.88
C PRO A 362 -15.46 -0.83 -2.19
N ALA A 363 -16.03 -2.00 -1.87
CA ALA A 363 -17.34 -2.12 -1.25
C ALA A 363 -17.23 -2.87 0.09
N CYS A 364 -18.12 -2.55 1.02
CA CYS A 364 -18.38 -3.35 2.21
C CYS A 364 -19.69 -4.09 1.97
N ILE A 365 -19.61 -5.42 1.85
CA ILE A 365 -20.79 -6.27 1.77
C ILE A 365 -21.08 -6.72 3.19
N GLN A 366 -22.19 -6.24 3.75
CA GLN A 366 -22.77 -6.76 4.96
C GLN A 366 -23.82 -7.81 4.55
N ASP A 367 -23.88 -8.95 5.24
CA ASP A 367 -25.00 -9.86 5.07
C ASP A 367 -26.26 -9.12 5.50
N SER A 368 -27.04 -8.67 4.54
CA SER A 368 -28.41 -8.26 4.81
C SER A 368 -29.15 -9.52 5.24
N GLY A 369 -29.24 -9.76 6.55
CA GLY A 369 -30.31 -10.56 7.11
C GLY A 369 -31.63 -10.09 6.50
N PRO A 370 -32.62 -10.98 6.30
CA PRO A 370 -33.80 -10.67 5.51
C PRO A 370 -34.40 -9.34 5.95
N ALA A 371 -34.50 -8.40 5.01
CA ALA A 371 -35.12 -7.10 5.23
C ALA A 371 -36.45 -7.34 5.94
N ALA A 372 -36.60 -6.77 7.14
CA ALA A 372 -37.88 -6.79 7.84
C ALA A 372 -38.92 -6.16 6.91
N LEU A 373 -39.80 -7.00 6.38
CA LEU A 373 -40.96 -6.63 5.55
C LEU A 373 -42.03 -5.93 6.38
#